data_AF-A0A1V1X1G7-F1
#
_entry.id   AF-A0A1V1X1G7-F1
#
_cell.length_a   1.000
_cell.length_b   1.000
_cell.length_c   1.000
_cell.angle_alpha   90.00
_cell.angle_beta   90.00
_cell.angle_gamma   90.00
#
_symmetry.space_group_name_H-M   'P 1'
#
loop_
_entity.id
_entity.type
_entity.pdbx_description
1 polymer ?
#
loop_
_entity_poly.entity_id
_entity_poly.type
_entity_poly.pdbx_seq_one_letter_code
_entity_poly.pdbx_strand_id
1 'polypeptide(L)'
;MNVRIKGLCKRAKKGDKGAACQLVKIYYADIYMYLRRLCGSKQDAEDLTQHTFLKVWISLDGFKGHSRFSTWLYRIAHNTFLDWLRKNTASTQSSSDQWWQECIDQNPGPFANVSKRQLAQRLYEAVEKLDEGKKHVVHLHYYQELSIRETAKVLNVATSTVKYRLREVFKMLRIKLSVGETGFEQKRTIPIAKGGSL
;
A
#
# COMPACT_ATOMS: atom_id res chain seq x y z
N MET A 1 12.27 -14.90 -2.58
CA MET A 1 12.56 -14.23 -1.28
C MET A 1 14.01 -13.81 -1.30
N ASN A 2 14.34 -12.54 -1.02
CA ASN A 2 15.72 -12.03 -1.06
C ASN A 2 16.59 -12.76 -0.02
N VAL A 3 17.78 -13.25 -0.43
CA VAL A 3 18.69 -14.07 0.38
C VAL A 3 19.07 -13.37 1.68
N ARG A 4 19.28 -12.05 1.63
CA ARG A 4 19.61 -11.21 2.79
C ARG A 4 18.50 -11.26 3.84
N ILE A 5 17.25 -11.06 3.43
CA ILE A 5 16.09 -11.06 4.34
C ILE A 5 15.91 -12.43 4.98
N LYS A 6 16.11 -13.52 4.22
CA LYS A 6 16.04 -14.88 4.76
C LYS A 6 17.08 -15.14 5.85
N GLY A 7 18.31 -14.65 5.65
CA GLY A 7 19.36 -14.71 6.67
C GLY A 7 19.01 -13.93 7.94
N LEU A 8 18.47 -12.72 7.78
CA LEU A 8 18.03 -11.91 8.92
C LEU A 8 16.89 -12.57 9.70
N CYS A 9 15.87 -13.11 9.02
CA CYS A 9 14.79 -13.84 9.69
C CYS A 9 15.33 -15.05 10.48
N LYS A 10 16.24 -15.83 9.90
CA LYS A 10 16.81 -17.02 10.57
C LYS A 10 17.58 -16.66 11.84
N ARG A 11 18.35 -15.57 11.80
CA ARG A 11 19.10 -15.06 12.96
C ARG A 11 18.18 -14.47 14.02
N ALA A 12 17.22 -13.65 13.59
CA ALA A 12 16.26 -13.00 14.48
C ALA A 12 15.43 -14.02 15.28
N LYS A 13 15.01 -15.15 14.66
CA LYS A 13 14.37 -16.28 15.35
C LYS A 13 15.23 -16.95 16.43
N LYS A 14 16.56 -16.81 16.35
CA LYS A 14 17.49 -17.34 17.37
C LYS A 14 17.77 -16.32 18.48
N GLY A 15 17.01 -15.24 18.56
CA GLY A 15 17.20 -14.18 19.56
C GLY A 15 18.23 -13.11 19.17
N ASP A 16 18.73 -13.10 17.94
CA ASP A 16 19.64 -12.05 17.46
C ASP A 16 18.93 -10.71 17.31
N LYS A 17 19.05 -9.87 18.35
CA LYS A 17 18.48 -8.51 18.40
C LYS A 17 18.99 -7.61 17.27
N GLY A 18 20.22 -7.80 16.82
CA GLY A 18 20.81 -7.03 15.72
C GLY A 18 20.12 -7.32 14.39
N ALA A 19 19.88 -8.61 14.10
CA ALA A 19 19.13 -9.02 12.91
C ALA A 19 17.67 -8.54 12.95
N ALA A 20 17.05 -8.56 14.12
CA ALA A 20 15.71 -8.01 14.34
C ALA A 20 15.64 -6.51 14.03
N CYS A 21 16.57 -5.72 14.61
CA CYS A 21 16.66 -4.29 14.38
C CYS A 21 16.87 -3.97 12.89
N GLN A 22 17.68 -4.76 12.18
CA GLN A 22 17.84 -4.58 10.73
C GLN A 22 16.55 -4.83 9.95
N LEU A 23 15.77 -5.87 10.30
CA LEU A 23 14.47 -6.10 9.67
C LEU A 23 13.51 -4.92 9.90
N VAL A 24 13.46 -4.39 11.12
CA VAL A 24 12.65 -3.20 11.43
C VAL A 24 13.11 -2.02 10.57
N LYS A 25 14.41 -1.70 10.58
CA LYS A 25 14.96 -0.59 9.79
C LYS A 25 14.64 -0.68 8.30
N ILE A 26 14.66 -1.89 7.74
CA ILE A 26 14.36 -2.12 6.32
C ILE A 26 12.89 -1.82 5.99
N TYR A 27 11.96 -2.22 6.86
CA TYR A 27 10.52 -2.19 6.53
C TYR A 27 9.74 -1.09 7.25
N TYR A 28 10.35 -0.35 8.18
CA TYR A 28 9.64 0.61 9.02
C TYR A 28 8.94 1.68 8.18
N ALA A 29 9.66 2.32 7.26
CA ALA A 29 9.11 3.38 6.41
C ALA A 29 7.94 2.88 5.57
N ASP A 30 8.07 1.70 4.94
CA ASP A 30 7.02 1.17 4.07
C ASP A 30 5.75 0.78 4.85
N ILE A 31 5.91 0.24 6.06
CA ILE A 31 4.79 -0.11 6.94
C ILE A 31 4.15 1.13 7.53
N TYR A 32 4.95 2.11 7.94
CA TYR A 32 4.45 3.40 8.39
C TYR A 32 3.64 4.11 7.31
N MET A 33 4.18 4.24 6.10
CA MET A 33 3.45 4.87 4.98
C MET A 33 2.19 4.10 4.61
N TYR A 34 2.24 2.77 4.65
CA TYR A 34 1.06 1.95 4.42
C TYR A 34 -0.02 2.22 5.48
N LEU A 35 0.32 2.21 6.76
CA LEU A 35 -0.64 2.44 7.84
C LEU A 35 -1.13 3.89 7.87
N ARG A 36 -0.26 4.87 7.59
CA ARG A 36 -0.63 6.29 7.48
C ARG A 36 -1.69 6.53 6.41
N ARG A 37 -1.57 5.84 5.28
CA ARG A 37 -2.57 5.84 4.21
C ARG A 37 -3.91 5.22 4.59
N LEU A 38 -3.94 4.36 5.60
CA LEU A 38 -5.16 3.68 6.04
C LEU A 38 -5.87 4.43 7.17
N CYS A 39 -5.11 4.94 8.16
CA CYS A 39 -5.69 5.65 9.29
C CYS A 39 -5.82 7.16 9.08
N GLY A 40 -5.09 7.76 8.13
CA GLY A 40 -5.11 9.21 7.84
C GLY A 40 -4.38 10.07 8.88
N SER A 41 -4.26 9.61 10.12
CA SER A 41 -3.64 10.31 11.26
C SER A 41 -2.16 9.96 11.45
N LYS A 42 -1.32 10.96 11.78
CA LYS A 42 0.10 10.76 12.04
C LYS A 42 0.32 9.88 13.25
N GLN A 43 -0.35 10.25 14.33
CA GLN A 43 -0.21 9.63 15.64
C GLN A 43 -0.66 8.17 15.58
N ASP A 44 -1.84 7.91 15.00
CA ASP A 44 -2.34 6.55 14.84
C ASP A 44 -1.41 5.69 13.97
N ALA A 45 -0.82 6.28 12.91
CA ALA A 45 0.12 5.56 12.06
C ALA A 45 1.40 5.14 12.82
N GLU A 46 1.94 6.02 13.66
CA GLU A 46 3.11 5.73 14.49
C GLU A 46 2.80 4.59 15.46
N ASP A 47 1.68 4.69 16.19
CA ASP A 47 1.24 3.68 17.16
C ASP A 47 0.96 2.33 16.50
N LEU A 48 0.21 2.32 15.39
CA LEU A 48 -0.07 1.10 14.63
C LEU A 48 1.21 0.45 14.09
N THR A 49 2.19 1.25 13.67
CA THR A 49 3.47 0.74 13.18
C THR A 49 4.24 0.05 14.29
N GLN A 50 4.33 0.68 15.46
CA GLN A 50 4.97 0.08 16.64
C GLN A 50 4.28 -1.22 17.05
N HIS A 51 2.95 -1.20 17.19
CA HIS A 51 2.17 -2.41 17.50
C HIS A 51 2.35 -3.52 16.47
N THR A 52 2.44 -3.17 15.19
CA THR A 52 2.71 -4.14 14.11
C THR A 52 4.06 -4.82 14.33
N PHE A 53 5.14 -4.06 14.58
CA PHE A 53 6.46 -4.66 14.79
C PHE A 53 6.58 -5.46 16.09
N LEU A 54 5.85 -5.08 17.15
CA LEU A 54 5.74 -5.91 18.36
C LEU A 54 5.06 -7.26 18.04
N LYS A 55 3.93 -7.26 17.33
CA LYS A 55 3.25 -8.49 16.89
C LYS A 55 4.13 -9.33 15.98
N VAL A 56 4.89 -8.71 15.08
CA VAL A 56 5.85 -9.39 14.20
C VAL A 56 6.93 -10.07 15.02
N TRP A 57 7.48 -9.40 16.03
CA TRP A 57 8.50 -9.97 16.90
C TRP A 57 7.99 -11.22 17.63
N ILE A 58 6.80 -11.13 18.25
CA ILE A 58 6.16 -12.24 18.96
C ILE A 58 5.84 -13.41 18.03
N SER A 59 5.42 -13.13 16.79
CA SER A 59 5.00 -14.16 15.83
C SER A 59 6.10 -14.65 14.89
N LEU A 60 7.33 -14.12 15.02
CA LEU A 60 8.42 -14.38 14.08
C LEU A 60 8.79 -15.86 14.02
N ASP A 61 8.75 -16.56 15.15
CA ASP A 61 9.03 -17.99 15.23
C ASP A 61 8.06 -18.81 14.36
N GLY A 62 6.79 -18.40 14.32
CA GLY A 62 5.75 -18.99 13.49
C GLY A 62 5.90 -18.73 11.98
N PHE A 63 6.78 -17.83 11.54
CA PHE A 63 6.96 -17.54 10.12
C PHE A 63 7.67 -18.69 9.38
N LYS A 64 6.91 -19.55 8.70
CA LYS A 64 7.43 -20.75 8.00
C LYS A 64 8.05 -20.48 6.62
N GLY A 65 8.03 -19.24 6.12
CA GLY A 65 8.61 -18.91 4.80
C GLY A 65 7.77 -19.32 3.59
N HIS A 66 6.48 -19.67 3.76
CA HIS A 66 5.55 -19.97 2.66
C HIS A 66 5.13 -18.75 1.83
N SER A 67 5.56 -17.55 2.23
CA SER A 67 5.40 -16.29 1.50
C SER A 67 6.67 -15.46 1.63
N ARG A 68 6.79 -14.37 0.87
CA ARG A 68 7.78 -13.34 1.18
C ARG A 68 7.53 -12.82 2.60
N PHE A 69 8.60 -12.43 3.28
CA PHE A 69 8.51 -11.81 4.60
C PHE A 69 7.68 -10.52 4.53
N SER A 70 7.88 -9.69 3.50
CA SER A 70 7.08 -8.48 3.28
C SER A 70 5.57 -8.78 3.21
N THR A 71 5.15 -9.79 2.44
CA THR A 71 3.73 -10.19 2.38
C THR A 71 3.19 -10.61 3.74
N TRP A 72 3.95 -11.38 4.52
CA TRP A 72 3.55 -11.79 5.86
C TRP A 72 3.46 -10.59 6.82
N LEU A 73 4.42 -9.68 6.75
CA LEU A 73 4.46 -8.43 7.51
C LEU A 73 3.26 -7.53 7.18
N TYR A 74 2.94 -7.30 5.91
CA TYR A 74 1.77 -6.53 5.50
C TYR A 74 0.45 -7.16 5.97
N ARG A 75 0.37 -8.50 6.03
CA ARG A 75 -0.81 -9.17 6.61
C ARG A 75 -0.97 -8.85 8.08
N ILE A 76 0.12 -8.86 8.86
CA ILE A 76 0.08 -8.48 10.28
C ILE A 76 -0.28 -6.99 10.43
N ALA A 77 0.32 -6.12 9.62
CA ALA A 77 0.02 -4.69 9.62
C ALA A 77 -1.47 -4.43 9.32
N HIS A 78 -1.99 -5.05 8.27
CA HIS A 78 -3.37 -4.90 7.84
C HIS A 78 -4.35 -5.41 8.90
N ASN A 79 -4.10 -6.58 9.50
CA ASN A 79 -4.93 -7.08 10.59
C ASN A 79 -4.90 -6.15 11.81
N THR A 80 -3.73 -5.58 12.13
CA THR A 80 -3.58 -4.62 13.23
C THR A 80 -4.38 -3.34 12.98
N PHE A 81 -4.39 -2.84 11.74
CA PHE A 81 -5.27 -1.75 11.34
C PHE A 81 -6.75 -2.13 11.46
N LEU A 82 -7.18 -3.31 11.02
CA LEU A 82 -8.58 -3.74 11.15
C LEU A 82 -9.01 -3.86 12.62
N ASP A 83 -8.13 -4.35 13.49
CA ASP A 83 -8.38 -4.44 14.94
C ASP A 83 -8.58 -3.04 15.55
N TRP A 84 -7.74 -2.07 15.16
CA TRP A 84 -7.87 -0.66 15.58
C TRP A 84 -9.14 -0.02 15.02
N LEU A 85 -9.41 -0.22 13.73
CA LEU A 85 -10.57 0.35 13.05
C LEU A 85 -11.87 -0.08 13.75
N ARG A 86 -12.02 -1.36 14.08
CA ARG A 86 -13.19 -1.90 14.81
C ARG A 86 -13.41 -1.18 16.14
N LYS A 87 -12.33 -0.87 16.87
CA LYS A 87 -12.40 -0.17 18.17
C LYS A 87 -12.73 1.31 18.02
N ASN A 88 -12.26 1.94 16.95
CA ASN A 88 -12.40 3.38 16.71
C ASN A 88 -13.65 3.76 15.88
N THR A 89 -14.40 2.79 15.35
CA THR A 89 -15.66 3.04 14.61
C THR A 89 -16.72 3.78 15.45
N ALA A 90 -16.61 3.82 16.78
CA ALA A 90 -17.51 4.58 17.65
C ALA A 90 -17.21 6.10 17.66
N SER A 91 -16.08 6.55 17.13
CA SER A 91 -15.59 7.94 17.25
C SER A 91 -14.95 8.52 15.98
N THR A 92 -14.78 7.75 14.90
CA THR A 92 -14.01 8.21 13.73
C THR A 92 -14.91 8.85 12.66
N GLN A 93 -15.13 10.16 12.80
CA GLN A 93 -15.22 11.00 11.59
C GLN A 93 -13.81 11.05 11.01
N SER A 94 -13.67 10.62 9.76
CA SER A 94 -12.42 10.63 8.98
C SER A 94 -11.90 12.07 8.87
N SER A 95 -11.19 12.54 9.90
CA SER A 95 -10.37 13.74 9.86
C SER A 95 -9.17 13.39 8.98
N SER A 96 -9.37 13.56 7.67
CA SER A 96 -8.30 13.51 6.70
C SER A 96 -7.44 14.74 6.94
N ASP A 97 -6.45 14.62 7.84
CA ASP A 97 -5.25 15.42 7.70
C ASP A 97 -4.80 15.20 6.26
N GLN A 98 -4.62 16.25 5.48
CA GLN A 98 -4.25 16.18 4.06
C GLN A 98 -2.79 15.70 3.90
N TRP A 99 -2.43 14.59 4.54
CA TRP A 99 -1.11 13.99 4.68
C TRP A 99 -0.44 13.75 3.32
N TRP A 100 -1.24 13.54 2.27
CA TRP A 100 -0.75 13.38 0.91
C TRP A 100 -0.10 14.66 0.36
N GLN A 101 -0.42 15.85 0.90
CA GLN A 101 0.25 17.09 0.52
C GLN A 101 1.74 17.08 0.89
N GLU A 102 2.10 16.43 1.99
CA GLU A 102 3.51 16.24 2.38
C GLU A 102 4.23 15.24 1.46
N CYS A 103 3.46 14.37 0.77
CA CYS A 103 4.00 13.39 -0.18
C CYS A 103 4.18 13.96 -1.60
N ILE A 104 3.62 15.13 -1.88
CA ILE A 104 3.81 15.85 -3.14
C ILE A 104 5.12 16.62 -3.05
N ASP A 105 6.00 16.46 -4.05
CA ASP A 105 7.24 17.23 -4.16
C ASP A 105 6.93 18.74 -4.12
N GLN A 106 7.44 19.41 -3.08
CA GLN A 106 7.20 20.82 -2.82
C GLN A 106 8.18 21.73 -3.58
N ASN A 107 9.29 21.20 -4.12
CA ASN A 107 10.28 22.01 -4.86
C ASN A 107 10.80 21.38 -6.17
N PRO A 108 9.95 21.23 -7.19
CA PRO A 108 10.39 20.73 -8.48
C PRO A 108 10.50 21.90 -9.51
N GLY A 109 11.52 21.89 -10.39
CA GLY A 109 11.82 22.98 -11.35
C GLY A 109 10.66 23.46 -12.27
N PRO A 110 10.78 24.63 -12.94
CA PRO A 110 9.66 25.56 -13.13
C PRO A 110 8.50 25.13 -14.08
N PHE A 111 8.73 24.35 -15.13
CA PHE A 111 7.71 24.15 -16.20
C PHE A 111 7.21 22.71 -16.38
N ALA A 112 8.02 21.68 -16.10
CA ALA A 112 7.60 20.28 -16.27
C ALA A 112 6.78 19.73 -15.08
N ASN A 113 6.69 20.49 -13.99
CA ASN A 113 6.27 19.98 -12.69
C ASN A 113 4.89 20.44 -12.21
N VAL A 114 4.37 21.58 -12.67
CA VAL A 114 3.02 22.02 -12.26
C VAL A 114 1.95 21.05 -12.76
N SER A 115 2.02 20.64 -14.03
CA SER A 115 1.08 19.67 -14.61
C SER A 115 1.19 18.29 -13.96
N LYS A 116 2.41 17.84 -13.63
CA LYS A 116 2.63 16.55 -12.92
C LYS A 116 2.10 16.60 -11.49
N ARG A 117 2.31 17.72 -10.79
CA ARG A 117 1.80 17.95 -9.43
C ARG A 117 0.27 17.98 -9.41
N GLN A 118 -0.35 18.70 -10.34
CA GLN A 118 -1.80 18.72 -10.49
C GLN A 118 -2.37 17.34 -10.83
N LEU A 119 -1.71 16.58 -11.70
CA LEU A 119 -2.11 15.21 -12.02
C LEU A 119 -1.98 14.28 -10.80
N ALA A 120 -0.86 14.36 -10.06
CA ALA A 120 -0.64 13.59 -8.85
C ALA A 120 -1.70 13.90 -7.79
N GLN A 121 -2.00 15.18 -7.57
CA GLN A 121 -3.06 15.62 -6.66
C GLN A 121 -4.43 15.04 -7.07
N ARG A 122 -4.82 15.19 -8.34
CA ARG A 122 -6.09 14.62 -8.85
C ARG A 122 -6.14 13.11 -8.68
N LEU A 123 -5.01 12.41 -8.86
CA LEU A 123 -4.91 10.97 -8.65
C LEU A 123 -5.11 10.60 -7.17
N TYR A 124 -4.44 11.31 -6.25
CA TYR A 124 -4.61 11.10 -4.81
C TYR A 124 -6.05 11.34 -4.36
N GLU A 125 -6.66 12.46 -4.75
CA GLU A 125 -8.06 12.76 -4.45
C GLU A 125 -9.02 11.73 -5.05
N ALA A 126 -8.71 11.21 -6.25
CA ALA A 126 -9.51 10.17 -6.88
C ALA A 126 -9.42 8.85 -6.13
N VAL A 127 -8.24 8.49 -5.61
CA VAL A 127 -7.99 7.30 -4.79
C VAL A 127 -8.64 7.43 -3.40
N GLU A 128 -8.59 8.59 -2.76
CA GLU A 128 -9.24 8.83 -1.47
C GLU A 128 -10.76 8.70 -1.51
N LYS A 129 -11.37 8.90 -2.68
CA LYS A 129 -12.81 8.71 -2.89
C LYS A 129 -13.20 7.25 -3.22
N LEU A 130 -12.25 6.31 -3.28
CA LEU A 130 -12.55 4.90 -3.50
C LEU A 130 -13.06 4.26 -2.20
N ASP A 131 -13.84 3.19 -2.32
CA ASP A 131 -14.16 2.37 -1.15
C ASP A 131 -12.88 1.77 -0.54
N GLU A 132 -12.82 1.60 0.78
CA GLU A 132 -11.61 1.15 1.49
C GLU A 132 -11.02 -0.14 0.92
N GLY A 133 -11.87 -1.11 0.58
CA GLY A 133 -11.42 -2.36 -0.03
C GLY A 133 -10.69 -2.17 -1.37
N LYS A 134 -11.03 -1.13 -2.14
CA LYS A 134 -10.36 -0.75 -3.40
C LYS A 134 -9.08 0.05 -3.11
N LYS A 135 -9.10 0.99 -2.17
CA LYS A 135 -7.89 1.74 -1.72
C LYS A 135 -6.78 0.79 -1.29
N HIS A 136 -7.11 -0.18 -0.44
CA HIS A 136 -6.12 -1.15 0.08
C HIS A 136 -5.45 -1.95 -1.04
N VAL A 137 -6.23 -2.35 -2.06
CA VAL A 137 -5.71 -3.09 -3.22
C VAL A 137 -4.74 -2.23 -4.02
N VAL A 138 -5.04 -0.94 -4.21
CA VAL A 138 -4.14 0.01 -4.89
C VAL A 138 -2.84 0.18 -4.10
N HIS A 139 -2.93 0.41 -2.79
CA HIS A 139 -1.76 0.59 -1.93
C HIS A 139 -0.85 -0.63 -1.94
N LEU A 140 -1.40 -1.83 -1.77
CA LEU A 140 -0.59 -3.05 -1.75
C LEU A 140 -0.03 -3.41 -3.13
N HIS A 141 -0.82 -3.29 -4.19
CA HIS A 141 -0.39 -3.74 -5.52
C HIS A 141 0.54 -2.74 -6.22
N TYR A 142 0.24 -1.45 -6.19
CA TYR A 142 1.01 -0.44 -6.91
C TYR A 142 2.10 0.20 -6.07
N TYR A 143 1.79 0.58 -4.82
CA TYR A 143 2.80 1.25 -3.98
C TYR A 143 3.79 0.28 -3.34
N GLN A 144 3.33 -0.94 -3.02
CA GLN A 144 4.18 -1.97 -2.40
C GLN A 144 4.59 -3.08 -3.37
N GLU A 145 4.24 -2.93 -4.66
CA GLU A 145 4.59 -3.85 -5.76
C GLU A 145 4.26 -5.33 -5.47
N LEU A 146 3.27 -5.59 -4.62
CA LEU A 146 2.86 -6.96 -4.32
C LEU A 146 2.12 -7.56 -5.50
N SER A 147 2.38 -8.83 -5.81
CA SER A 147 1.60 -9.53 -6.83
C SER A 147 0.12 -9.66 -6.41
N ILE A 148 -0.78 -9.84 -7.37
CA ILE A 148 -2.22 -10.05 -7.10
C ILE A 148 -2.45 -11.18 -6.07
N ARG A 149 -1.65 -12.25 -6.15
CA ARG A 149 -1.73 -13.38 -5.21
C ARG A 149 -1.28 -12.97 -3.79
N GLU A 150 -0.26 -12.14 -3.68
CA GLU A 150 0.23 -11.64 -2.39
C GLU A 150 -0.73 -10.62 -1.78
N THR A 151 -1.26 -9.70 -2.58
CA THR A 151 -2.30 -8.76 -2.14
C THR A 151 -3.54 -9.50 -1.65
N ALA A 152 -3.98 -10.54 -2.35
CA ALA A 152 -5.09 -11.38 -1.92
C ALA A 152 -4.81 -12.05 -0.56
N LYS A 153 -3.58 -12.54 -0.34
CA LYS A 153 -3.14 -13.10 0.95
C LYS A 153 -3.11 -12.06 2.06
N VAL A 154 -2.66 -10.83 1.79
CA VAL A 154 -2.64 -9.74 2.79
C VAL A 154 -4.06 -9.37 3.21
N LEU A 155 -4.95 -9.16 2.23
CA LEU A 155 -6.33 -8.71 2.46
C LEU A 155 -7.28 -9.85 2.85
N ASN A 156 -6.81 -11.10 2.85
CA ASN A 156 -7.61 -12.29 3.14
C ASN A 156 -8.86 -12.42 2.24
N VAL A 157 -8.70 -12.18 0.93
CA VAL A 157 -9.77 -12.28 -0.08
C VAL A 157 -9.35 -13.17 -1.25
N ALA A 158 -10.30 -13.55 -2.11
CA ALA A 158 -9.99 -14.28 -3.33
C ALA A 158 -9.17 -13.43 -4.34
N THR A 159 -8.31 -14.07 -5.13
CA THR A 159 -7.53 -13.39 -6.18
C THR A 159 -8.44 -12.76 -7.26
N SER A 160 -9.59 -13.37 -7.53
CA SER A 160 -10.65 -12.83 -8.40
C SER A 160 -11.17 -11.50 -7.88
N THR A 161 -11.37 -11.36 -6.56
CA THR A 161 -11.79 -10.12 -5.91
C THR A 161 -10.76 -9.01 -6.10
N VAL A 162 -9.46 -9.31 -5.96
CA VAL A 162 -8.38 -8.33 -6.20
C VAL A 162 -8.38 -7.87 -7.65
N LYS A 163 -8.46 -8.80 -8.61
CA LYS A 163 -8.54 -8.47 -10.05
C LYS A 163 -9.75 -7.59 -10.37
N TYR A 164 -10.91 -7.94 -9.82
CA TYR A 164 -12.14 -7.17 -9.97
C TYR A 164 -11.96 -5.73 -9.44
N ARG A 165 -11.48 -5.59 -8.20
CA ARG A 165 -11.25 -4.27 -7.58
C ARG A 165 -10.27 -3.44 -8.39
N LEU A 166 -9.18 -4.01 -8.89
CA LEU A 166 -8.23 -3.29 -9.76
C LEU A 166 -8.89 -2.80 -11.05
N ARG A 167 -9.68 -3.63 -11.73
CA ARG A 167 -10.41 -3.22 -12.93
C ARG A 167 -11.38 -2.07 -12.65
N GLU A 168 -12.13 -2.15 -11.55
CA GLU A 168 -13.05 -1.08 -11.16
C GLU A 168 -12.31 0.21 -10.82
N VAL A 169 -11.17 0.13 -10.13
CA VAL A 169 -10.31 1.30 -9.88
C VAL A 169 -9.88 1.95 -11.19
N PHE A 170 -9.35 1.18 -12.14
CA PHE A 170 -8.94 1.74 -13.44
C PHE A 170 -10.09 2.38 -14.20
N LYS A 171 -11.27 1.77 -14.19
CA LYS A 171 -12.47 2.33 -14.82
C LYS A 171 -12.83 3.68 -14.18
N MET A 172 -12.84 3.76 -12.85
CA MET A 172 -13.14 4.99 -12.10
C MET A 172 -12.08 6.08 -12.31
N LEU A 173 -10.79 5.73 -12.25
CA LEU A 173 -9.69 6.66 -12.49
C LEU A 173 -9.71 7.19 -13.92
N ARG A 174 -9.96 6.32 -14.90
CA ARG A 174 -10.10 6.74 -16.30
C ARG A 174 -11.22 7.77 -16.44
N ILE A 175 -12.42 7.50 -15.92
CA ILE A 175 -13.54 8.45 -16.00
C ILE A 175 -13.18 9.79 -15.34
N LYS A 176 -12.65 9.77 -14.11
CA LYS A 176 -12.30 11.01 -13.38
C LYS A 176 -11.18 11.82 -14.03
N LEU A 177 -10.19 11.16 -14.63
CA LEU A 177 -9.06 11.83 -15.26
C LEU A 177 -9.38 12.28 -16.70
N SER A 178 -10.22 11.53 -17.44
CA SER A 178 -10.66 11.92 -18.80
C SER A 178 -11.54 13.17 -18.79
N VAL A 179 -12.34 13.38 -17.75
CA VAL A 179 -13.20 14.57 -17.60
C VAL A 179 -12.38 15.85 -17.40
N GLY A 180 -11.08 15.75 -17.08
CA GLY A 180 -10.15 16.88 -17.05
C GLY A 180 -9.38 17.11 -18.35
N GLU A 181 -9.57 16.28 -19.38
CA GLU A 181 -8.82 16.25 -20.64
C GLU A 181 -9.66 16.70 -21.87
N THR A 182 -10.72 17.49 -21.69
CA THR A 182 -11.36 18.21 -22.82
C THR A 182 -10.49 19.39 -23.27
N GLY A 183 -9.23 19.10 -23.62
CA GLY A 183 -8.24 20.06 -24.09
C GLY A 183 -6.97 19.47 -24.70
N PHE A 184 -6.83 18.14 -24.82
CA PHE A 184 -5.72 17.55 -25.57
C PHE A 184 -6.23 16.49 -26.54
N GLU A 185 -6.29 16.89 -27.80
CA GLU A 185 -6.44 16.01 -28.94
C GLU A 185 -5.30 14.98 -29.02
N GLN A 186 -5.73 13.75 -29.28
CA GLN A 186 -5.12 12.72 -30.12
C GLN A 186 -3.94 11.87 -29.61
N LYS A 187 -4.13 10.56 -29.84
CA LYS A 187 -3.14 9.51 -30.11
C LYS A 187 -2.21 9.14 -28.96
N ARG A 188 -2.53 8.04 -28.28
CA ARG A 188 -1.61 6.93 -27.98
C ARG A 188 -2.40 5.68 -27.58
N THR A 189 -2.62 4.83 -28.57
CA THR A 189 -3.09 3.45 -28.40
C THR A 189 -2.05 2.69 -27.56
N ILE A 190 -2.45 2.24 -26.37
CA ILE A 190 -1.69 1.27 -25.59
C ILE A 190 -1.80 -0.08 -26.32
N PRO A 191 -0.70 -0.75 -26.69
CA PRO A 191 -0.79 -2.01 -27.41
C PRO A 191 -1.27 -3.09 -26.45
N ILE A 192 -2.47 -3.62 -26.70
CA ILE A 192 -2.92 -4.88 -26.12
C ILE A 192 -2.23 -5.98 -26.91
N ALA A 193 -1.20 -6.59 -26.32
CA ALA A 193 -0.56 -7.76 -26.88
C ALA A 193 -1.60 -8.88 -27.07
N LYS A 194 -1.98 -9.12 -28.33
CA LYS A 194 -2.58 -10.39 -28.76
C LYS A 194 -1.47 -11.43 -28.83
N GLY A 195 -1.72 -12.63 -28.31
CA GLY A 195 -0.90 -13.80 -28.63
C GLY A 195 -1.00 -14.92 -27.60
N GLY A 196 -1.71 -15.99 -27.94
CA GLY A 196 -1.71 -17.25 -27.21
C GLY A 196 -2.87 -18.16 -27.55
N SER A 197 -2.87 -18.69 -28.78
CA SER A 197 -3.77 -19.75 -29.28
C SER A 197 -3.82 -20.99 -28.37
N LEU A 198 -5.00 -21.59 -28.31
CA LEU A 198 -5.21 -23.00 -28.65
C LEU A 198 -6.15 -23.04 -29.85
#